data_AF-A0A8T2JSR6-F1
#
_entry.id   AF-A0A8T2JSR6-F1
#
_cell.length_a   1.000
_cell.length_b   1.000
_cell.length_c   1.000
_cell.angle_alpha   90.00
_cell.angle_beta   90.00
_cell.angle_gamma   90.00
#
_symmetry.space_group_name_H-M   'P 1'
#
loop_
_entity.id
_entity.type
_entity.pdbx_description
1 polymer ?
#
loop_
_entity_poly.entity_id
_entity_poly.type
_entity_poly.pdbx_seq_one_letter_code
_entity_poly.pdbx_strand_id
1 'polypeptide(L)'
;MNVMEIQESPLFNNKKIQRRLSLESVQVVLEELRKKGNLEWLDKNKSRFLIMWRRPDEWGKVIYQWVSKNGMTNSVFTLYELISGDDTEGEEFHGLEEAMLLRSLEALQQEHKAEVITLNDSKGVKFF
;
A
#
# COMPACT_ATOMS: atom_id res chain seq x y z
N MET A 1 -9.20 -2.23 -9.03
CA MET A 1 -10.47 -1.73 -9.62
C MET A 1 -10.23 -1.31 -11.07
N ASN A 2 -11.29 -1.22 -11.88
CA ASN A 2 -11.24 -0.68 -13.25
C ASN A 2 -11.84 0.75 -13.33
N VAL A 3 -11.35 1.59 -14.24
CA VAL A 3 -11.85 2.96 -14.45
C VAL A 3 -13.33 3.01 -14.86
N MET A 4 -13.79 2.07 -15.69
CA MET A 4 -15.19 2.01 -16.11
C MET A 4 -16.10 1.59 -14.94
N GLU A 5 -15.63 0.68 -14.10
CA GLU A 5 -16.36 0.25 -12.90
C GLU A 5 -16.51 1.41 -11.90
N ILE A 6 -15.44 2.17 -11.65
CA ILE A 6 -15.49 3.27 -10.67
C ILE A 6 -16.38 4.42 -11.17
N GLN A 7 -16.43 4.68 -12.48
CA GLN A 7 -17.28 5.71 -13.07
C GLN A 7 -18.76 5.48 -12.77
N GLU A 8 -19.20 4.22 -12.80
CA GLU A 8 -20.58 3.84 -12.51
C GLU A 8 -20.86 3.60 -11.01
N SER A 9 -19.82 3.66 -10.18
CA SER A 9 -19.95 3.53 -8.73
C SER A 9 -20.74 4.71 -8.13
N PRO A 10 -21.41 4.51 -6.97
CA PRO A 10 -22.12 5.59 -6.29
C PRO A 10 -21.21 6.75 -5.85
N LEU A 11 -19.88 6.56 -5.83
CA LEU A 11 -18.91 7.60 -5.52
C LEU A 11 -18.88 8.70 -6.59
N PHE A 12 -19.00 8.31 -7.88
CA PHE A 12 -18.95 9.24 -9.02
C PHE A 12 -20.26 9.35 -9.79
N ASN A 13 -21.25 8.48 -9.51
CA ASN A 13 -22.58 8.50 -10.10
C ASN A 13 -23.68 8.58 -9.02
N ASN A 14 -24.17 9.79 -8.76
CA ASN A 14 -25.26 10.02 -7.81
C ASN A 14 -26.61 10.03 -8.54
N LYS A 15 -27.28 8.87 -8.51
CA LYS A 15 -28.60 8.68 -9.14
C LYS A 15 -29.72 9.52 -8.52
N LYS A 16 -29.63 9.89 -7.23
CA LYS A 16 -30.68 10.64 -6.52
C LYS A 16 -30.84 12.07 -7.05
N ILE A 17 -29.72 12.72 -7.37
CA ILE A 17 -29.70 14.08 -7.93
C ILE A 17 -29.46 14.09 -9.45
N GLN A 18 -29.42 12.91 -10.08
CA GLN A 18 -29.19 12.73 -11.52
C GLN A 18 -27.89 13.42 -11.99
N ARG A 19 -26.82 13.32 -11.21
CA ARG A 19 -25.50 13.88 -11.55
C ARG A 19 -24.45 12.79 -11.49
N ARG A 20 -23.59 12.77 -12.50
CA ARG A 20 -22.38 11.94 -12.53
C ARG A 20 -21.18 12.77 -12.95
N LEU A 21 -20.01 12.41 -12.44
CA LEU A 21 -18.75 12.98 -12.86
C LEU A 21 -18.39 12.45 -14.27
N SER A 22 -17.87 13.31 -15.15
CA SER A 22 -17.43 12.86 -16.48
C SER A 22 -16.21 11.94 -16.36
N LEU A 23 -15.99 11.08 -17.36
CA LEU A 23 -14.83 10.18 -17.37
C LEU A 23 -13.51 10.97 -17.30
N GLU A 24 -13.42 12.07 -18.03
CA GLU A 24 -12.25 12.98 -18.00
C GLU A 24 -12.01 13.52 -16.60
N SER A 25 -13.06 13.94 -15.89
CA SER A 25 -12.94 14.45 -14.51
C SER A 25 -12.58 13.34 -13.51
N VAL A 26 -13.10 12.12 -13.69
CA VAL A 26 -12.67 10.95 -12.90
C VAL A 26 -11.18 10.70 -13.11
N GLN A 27 -10.69 10.74 -14.35
CA GLN A 27 -9.27 10.56 -14.65
C GLN A 27 -8.39 11.63 -13.99
N VAL A 28 -8.84 12.89 -13.95
CA VAL A 28 -8.14 13.96 -13.22
C VAL A 28 -8.02 13.61 -11.73
N VAL A 29 -9.10 13.17 -11.09
CA VAL A 29 -9.09 12.76 -9.67
C VAL A 29 -8.11 11.60 -9.43
N LEU A 30 -8.15 10.56 -10.28
CA LEU A 30 -7.24 9.41 -10.16
C LEU A 30 -5.77 9.81 -10.36
N GLU A 31 -5.48 10.71 -11.30
CA GLU A 31 -4.12 11.20 -11.52
C GLU A 31 -3.63 12.06 -10.34
N GLU A 32 -4.50 12.86 -9.71
CA GLU A 32 -4.16 13.59 -8.48
C GLU A 32 -3.89 12.64 -7.30
N LEU A 33 -4.68 11.56 -7.14
CA LEU A 33 -4.39 10.52 -6.15
C LEU A 33 -3.04 9.83 -6.42
N ARG A 34 -2.71 9.58 -7.69
CA ARG A 34 -1.42 8.99 -8.08
C ARG A 34 -0.26 9.91 -7.69
N LYS A 35 -0.36 11.21 -7.98
CA LYS A 35 0.66 12.20 -7.60
C LYS A 35 0.89 12.26 -6.09
N LYS A 36 -0.18 12.06 -5.30
CA LYS A 36 -0.09 12.01 -3.84
C LYS A 36 0.46 10.67 -3.30
N GLY A 37 0.55 9.64 -4.13
CA GLY A 37 1.00 8.29 -3.75
C GLY A 37 -0.12 7.38 -3.23
N ASN A 38 -1.38 7.80 -3.32
CA ASN A 38 -2.55 7.01 -2.88
C ASN A 38 -3.13 6.13 -4.00
N LEU A 39 -2.58 6.19 -5.21
CA LEU A 39 -3.02 5.38 -6.33
C LEU A 39 -1.82 4.86 -7.13
N GLU A 40 -1.92 3.60 -7.53
CA GLU A 40 -1.00 2.99 -8.48
C GLU A 40 -1.74 2.40 -9.68
N TRP A 41 -1.23 2.67 -10.88
CA TRP A 41 -1.69 2.03 -12.10
C TRP A 41 -1.09 0.64 -12.23
N LEU A 42 -1.95 -0.36 -12.43
CA LEU A 42 -1.57 -1.77 -12.52
C LEU A 42 -1.29 -2.21 -13.97
N ASP A 43 -1.55 -1.33 -14.94
CA ASP A 43 -1.30 -1.57 -16.35
C ASP A 43 -0.85 -0.29 -17.07
N LYS A 44 -0.17 -0.47 -18.21
CA LYS A 44 0.34 0.64 -19.03
C LYS A 44 -0.77 1.49 -19.67
N ASN A 45 -1.95 0.90 -19.86
CA ASN A 45 -3.09 1.55 -20.49
C ASN A 45 -3.89 2.41 -19.49
N LYS A 46 -3.47 2.46 -18.22
CA LYS A 46 -4.16 3.15 -17.12
C LYS A 46 -5.64 2.74 -17.02
N SER A 47 -5.92 1.44 -17.19
CA SER A 47 -7.29 0.91 -17.13
C SER A 47 -7.65 0.33 -15.77
N ARG A 48 -6.66 -0.21 -15.06
CA ARG A 48 -6.76 -0.81 -13.73
C ARG A 48 -5.83 -0.11 -12.76
N PHE A 49 -6.31 0.06 -11.55
CA PHE A 49 -5.57 0.72 -10.49
C PHE A 49 -5.87 0.13 -9.12
N LEU A 50 -4.94 0.38 -8.20
CA LEU A 50 -5.05 0.14 -6.77
C LEU A 50 -5.20 1.50 -6.07
N ILE A 51 -6.22 1.65 -5.22
CA ILE A 51 -6.34 2.79 -4.30
C ILE A 51 -5.85 2.35 -2.93
N MET A 52 -5.05 3.21 -2.30
CA MET A 52 -4.43 2.99 -1.00
C MET A 52 -4.86 4.12 -0.07
N TRP A 53 -5.60 3.78 0.98
CA TRP A 53 -6.11 4.76 1.95
C TRP A 53 -4.99 5.39 2.78
N ARG A 54 -3.95 4.59 3.09
CA ARG A 54 -2.68 5.02 3.67
C ARG A 54 -1.57 4.64 2.70
N ARG A 55 -0.56 5.51 2.59
CA ARG A 55 0.50 5.34 1.59
C ARG A 55 1.51 4.29 2.05
N PRO A 56 2.17 3.56 1.12
CA PRO A 56 3.19 2.58 1.50
C PRO A 56 4.35 3.18 2.32
N ASP A 57 4.77 4.41 2.04
CA ASP A 57 5.82 5.10 2.82
C ASP A 57 5.40 5.37 4.26
N GLU A 58 4.10 5.61 4.49
CA GLU A 58 3.56 5.83 5.82
C GLU A 58 3.47 4.53 6.60
N TRP A 59 3.06 3.45 5.96
CA TRP A 59 3.11 2.11 6.55
C TRP A 59 4.53 1.68 6.88
N GLY A 60 5.48 1.90 5.95
CA GLY A 60 6.88 1.64 6.17
C GLY A 60 7.41 2.37 7.42
N LYS A 61 7.02 3.64 7.61
CA LYS A 61 7.39 4.39 8.83
C LYS A 61 6.84 3.78 10.10
N VAL A 62 5.59 3.32 10.13
CA VAL A 62 5.01 2.65 11.32
C VAL A 62 5.76 1.36 11.63
N ILE A 63 5.99 0.52 10.62
CA ILE A 63 6.71 -0.75 10.76
C ILE A 63 8.12 -0.49 11.29
N TYR A 64 8.84 0.46 10.68
CA TYR A 64 10.21 0.79 11.10
C TYR A 64 10.26 1.39 12.51
N GLN A 65 9.27 2.20 12.90
CA GLN A 65 9.15 2.73 14.26
C GLN A 65 8.98 1.60 15.29
N TRP A 66 8.15 0.59 14.98
CA TRP A 66 8.00 -0.58 15.83
C TRP A 66 9.31 -1.37 15.95
N VAL A 67 9.99 -1.66 14.84
CA VAL A 67 11.29 -2.36 14.85
C VAL A 67 12.32 -1.61 15.69
N SER A 68 12.42 -0.29 15.51
CA SER A 68 13.36 0.56 16.22
C SER A 68 13.05 0.64 17.72
N LYS A 69 11.78 0.83 18.09
CA LYS A 69 11.34 0.92 19.50
C LYS A 69 11.61 -0.37 20.28
N ASN A 70 11.54 -1.52 19.61
CA ASN A 70 11.80 -2.83 20.22
C ASN A 70 13.28 -3.27 20.13
N GLY A 71 14.17 -2.41 19.61
CA GLY A 71 15.61 -2.74 19.51
C GLY A 71 15.91 -3.86 18.51
N MET A 72 15.01 -4.09 17.55
CA MET A 72 15.09 -5.18 16.56
C MET A 72 15.72 -4.73 15.23
N THR A 73 16.34 -3.55 15.19
CA THR A 73 17.20 -3.13 14.07
C THR A 73 18.35 -4.10 13.89
N ASN A 74 18.68 -4.49 12.66
CA ASN A 74 19.60 -5.59 12.27
C ASN A 74 19.03 -7.02 12.37
N SER A 75 17.75 -7.18 12.71
CA SER A 75 17.07 -8.48 12.63
C SER A 75 16.45 -8.73 11.24
N VAL A 76 16.25 -10.01 10.93
CA VAL A 76 15.54 -10.49 9.74
C VAL A 76 14.17 -10.97 10.17
N PHE A 77 13.14 -10.60 9.42
CA PHE A 77 11.76 -11.05 9.61
C PHE A 77 11.23 -11.67 8.33
N THR A 78 10.40 -12.68 8.46
CA THR A 78 9.47 -13.11 7.42
C THR A 78 8.31 -12.12 7.30
N LEU A 79 7.62 -12.13 6.17
CA LEU A 79 6.41 -11.30 6.03
C LEU A 79 5.33 -11.70 7.05
N TYR A 80 5.19 -13.00 7.32
CA TYR A 80 4.23 -13.54 8.27
C TYR A 80 4.44 -13.01 9.68
N GLU A 81 5.69 -12.98 10.18
CA GLU A 81 6.00 -12.45 11.52
C GLU A 81 5.58 -10.99 11.68
N LEU A 82 5.65 -10.19 10.60
CA LEU A 82 5.26 -8.77 10.67
C LEU A 82 3.75 -8.57 10.74
N ILE A 83 2.96 -9.30 9.95
CA ILE A 83 1.51 -9.04 9.83
C ILE A 83 0.63 -10.01 10.61
N SER A 84 1.19 -11.13 11.08
CA SER A 84 0.43 -12.20 11.73
C SER A 84 1.15 -12.80 12.94
N GLY A 85 2.32 -12.27 13.33
CA GLY A 85 3.06 -12.75 14.50
C GLY A 85 2.47 -12.23 15.81
N ASP A 86 2.70 -12.97 16.89
CA ASP A 86 2.24 -12.62 18.24
C ASP A 86 2.87 -11.29 18.72
N ASP A 87 4.12 -11.01 18.33
CA ASP A 87 4.84 -9.79 18.72
C ASP A 87 4.24 -8.50 18.11
N THR A 88 3.43 -8.63 17.06
CA THR A 88 2.81 -7.49 16.37
C THR A 88 1.33 -7.38 16.70
N GLU A 89 0.78 -8.25 17.56
CA GLU A 89 -0.61 -8.18 17.98
C GLU A 89 -0.90 -6.82 18.65
N GLY A 90 -1.85 -6.08 18.10
CA GLY A 90 -2.21 -4.73 18.55
C GLY A 90 -1.49 -3.58 17.84
N GLU A 91 -0.49 -3.85 16.99
CA GLU A 91 0.12 -2.85 16.12
C GLU A 91 -0.79 -2.53 14.92
N GLU A 92 -0.74 -1.29 14.44
CA GLU A 92 -1.63 -0.83 13.35
C GLU A 92 -1.47 -1.63 12.05
N PHE A 93 -0.29 -2.20 11.81
CA PHE A 93 0.03 -2.98 10.61
C PHE A 93 -0.23 -4.49 10.77
N HIS A 94 -0.73 -4.93 11.94
CA HIS A 94 -1.18 -6.30 12.11
C HIS A 94 -2.40 -6.56 11.20
N GLY A 95 -2.38 -7.68 10.49
CA GLY A 95 -3.37 -8.01 9.46
C GLY A 95 -3.27 -7.19 8.17
N LEU A 96 -2.21 -6.41 7.99
CA LEU A 96 -1.98 -5.69 6.74
C LEU A 96 -1.86 -6.68 5.57
N GLU A 97 -2.54 -6.39 4.46
CA GLU A 97 -2.45 -7.20 3.26
C GLU A 97 -1.00 -7.31 2.78
N GLU A 98 -0.54 -8.52 2.46
CA GLU A 98 0.85 -8.80 2.08
C GLU A 98 1.34 -7.91 0.92
N ALA A 99 0.46 -7.65 -0.06
CA ALA A 99 0.78 -6.76 -1.18
C ALA A 99 1.07 -5.32 -0.72
N MET A 100 0.37 -4.83 0.30
CA MET A 100 0.62 -3.52 0.89
C MET A 100 1.88 -3.53 1.76
N LEU A 101 2.10 -4.59 2.53
CA LEU A 101 3.32 -4.79 3.31
C LEU A 101 4.55 -4.73 2.40
N LEU A 102 4.57 -5.50 1.31
CA LEU A 102 5.68 -5.52 0.37
C LEU A 102 6.01 -4.12 -0.18
N ARG A 103 4.99 -3.37 -0.62
CA ARG A 103 5.18 -1.99 -1.09
C ARG A 103 5.76 -1.07 -0.01
N SER A 104 5.36 -1.31 1.23
CA SER A 104 5.83 -0.55 2.39
C SER A 104 7.29 -0.86 2.72
N LEU A 105 7.69 -2.13 2.61
CA LEU A 105 9.07 -2.56 2.77
C LEU A 105 9.96 -2.10 1.60
N GLU A 106 9.45 -2.09 0.37
CA GLU A 106 10.13 -1.51 -0.79
C GLU A 106 10.35 0.00 -0.61
N ALA A 107 9.40 0.72 -0.04
CA ALA A 107 9.57 2.14 0.29
C ALA A 107 10.69 2.34 1.33
N LEU A 108 10.76 1.50 2.38
CA LEU A 108 11.87 1.51 3.34
C LEU A 108 13.22 1.16 2.69
N GLN A 109 13.22 0.26 1.72
CA GLN A 109 14.42 -0.12 0.98
C GLN A 109 14.95 1.04 0.12
N GLN A 110 14.06 1.82 -0.50
CA GLN A 110 14.43 3.07 -1.18
C GLN A 110 15.02 4.12 -0.22
N GLU A 111 14.61 4.09 1.05
CA GLU A 111 15.18 4.92 2.12
C GLU A 111 16.44 4.31 2.78
N HIS A 112 16.95 3.17 2.30
CA HIS A 112 18.07 2.43 2.89
C HIS A 112 17.87 1.99 4.35
N LYS A 113 16.63 1.81 4.78
CA LYS A 113 16.25 1.36 6.14
C LYS A 113 15.97 -0.14 6.24
N ALA A 114 15.78 -0.79 5.10
CA ALA A 114 15.52 -2.21 5.02
C ALA A 114 16.01 -2.80 3.69
N GLU A 115 16.08 -4.12 3.61
CA GLU A 115 16.36 -4.86 2.37
C GLU A 115 15.39 -6.04 2.29
N VAL A 116 14.55 -6.06 1.25
CA VAL A 116 13.64 -7.18 0.99
C VAL A 116 14.45 -8.35 0.42
N ILE A 117 14.33 -9.50 1.08
CA ILE A 117 15.01 -10.74 0.74
C ILE A 117 14.01 -11.66 0.05
N THR A 118 14.37 -12.19 -1.12
CA THR A 118 13.59 -13.23 -1.79
C THR A 118 14.44 -14.48 -1.92
N LEU A 119 13.98 -15.59 -1.33
CA LEU A 119 14.65 -16.88 -1.38
C LEU A 119 13.65 -17.94 -1.85
N ASN A 120 13.84 -18.44 -3.08
CA ASN A 120 12.87 -19.28 -3.78
C ASN A 120 11.48 -18.60 -3.81
N ASP A 121 10.48 -19.23 -3.21
CA ASP A 121 9.11 -18.71 -3.09
C ASP A 121 8.85 -18.00 -1.75
N SER A 122 9.86 -17.89 -0.87
CA SER A 122 9.74 -17.21 0.42
C SER A 122 10.27 -15.79 0.36
N LYS A 123 9.57 -14.88 1.04
CA LYS A 123 9.95 -13.48 1.18
C LYS A 123 10.18 -13.12 2.64
N GLY A 124 11.21 -12.32 2.87
CA GLY A 124 11.52 -11.72 4.16
C GLY A 124 12.10 -10.33 3.98
N VAL A 125 12.51 -9.73 5.09
CA VAL A 125 13.12 -8.40 5.12
C VAL A 125 14.14 -8.33 6.23
N LYS A 126 15.28 -7.72 5.93
CA LYS A 126 16.26 -7.31 6.93
C LYS A 126 16.10 -5.81 7.19
N PHE A 127 15.97 -5.42 8.46
CA PHE A 127 15.96 -4.00 8.84
C PHE A 127 17.36 -3.54 9.23
N PHE A 128 17.67 -2.27 8.96
CA PHE A 128 18.93 -1.61 9.32
C PHE A 128 18.72 -0.52 10.38
#